data_AF-A0A0C4DJL8-F1
#
_entry.id   AF-A0A0C4DJL8-F1
#
_cell.length_a   1.000
_cell.length_b   1.000
_cell.length_c   1.000
_cell.angle_alpha   90.00
_cell.angle_beta   90.00
_cell.angle_gamma   90.00
#
_symmetry.space_group_name_H-M   'P 1'
#
loop_
_entity.id
_entity.type
_entity.pdbx_description
1 polymer ?
#
loop_
_entity_poly.entity_id
_entity_poly.type
_entity_poly.pdbx_seq_one_letter_code
_entity_poly.pdbx_strand_id
1 'polypeptide(L)'
;MRYWIGVIAVFANLAESLTSPIIVKGPSCQETNDGAVLVTADCVDSTFNTVIIDAQKDISTPIPHRRISGHFNGSKIDFNIYLPESEWKGRFFQLVYPLQNSTAEDAEIVFGAESGGYTNRVAGGGGYRADAAVAKLSRTIAMNYYEKPKSNIYGYIYGASGGSFVTAGAIENTLNVWQGGIPIVQAVSISDPNNFCLRALAGLTLGSQKDAIVNSVRPGTDTSPFVRLDAVGREALREVTELGIPLDAFEDFEGIAGNRTDFLQTFRTMVIPTIESFDPSYFDDFWTKKGYLGTEKSKLGDFFRTSLYEYNATIQAVKVGDGGVPVAIKLNRVPPTPPEFGIQLIVKSKDGKSSLGTFTAQLDSRLKTAVIDLEQNSTVLALLTQGTQVNVNNRAWLAAATYHRHQVPTRDGFYAYDYLRDTDGQPKYPQREILIGDTILSER
;
A
#
# COMPACT_ATOMS: atom_id res chain seq x y z
N MET A 1 -6.32 -6.39 51.08
CA MET A 1 -5.40 -7.55 51.00
C MET A 1 -5.60 -8.28 49.68
N ARG A 2 -4.81 -7.94 48.66
CA ARG A 2 -4.47 -8.78 47.50
C ARG A 2 -3.07 -8.34 47.08
N TYR A 3 -2.13 -9.28 47.13
CA TYR A 3 -0.69 -9.05 47.01
C TYR A 3 -0.33 -8.60 45.58
N TRP A 4 0.29 -7.44 45.45
CA TRP A 4 1.05 -7.04 44.27
C TRP A 4 2.48 -7.55 44.43
N ILE A 5 2.90 -8.50 43.59
CA ILE A 5 4.30 -8.91 43.49
C ILE A 5 4.98 -7.91 42.55
N GLY A 6 5.77 -7.01 43.13
CA GLY A 6 6.61 -6.09 42.39
C GLY A 6 7.72 -6.85 41.65
N VAL A 7 7.84 -6.61 40.35
CA VAL A 7 8.98 -7.03 39.55
C VAL A 7 10.00 -5.90 39.61
N ILE A 8 11.02 -6.06 40.47
CA ILE A 8 12.20 -5.18 40.49
C ILE A 8 13.20 -5.78 39.49
N ALA A 9 13.39 -5.12 38.35
CA ALA A 9 14.57 -5.33 37.52
C ALA A 9 15.61 -4.28 37.94
N VAL A 10 16.66 -4.72 38.63
CA VAL A 10 17.81 -3.88 38.97
C VAL A 10 18.66 -3.74 37.72
N PHE A 11 18.78 -2.54 37.16
CA PHE A 11 19.84 -2.19 36.22
C PHE A 11 20.71 -1.12 36.87
N ALA A 12 21.87 -1.54 37.37
CA ALA A 12 22.95 -0.64 37.75
C ALA A 12 23.76 -0.28 36.48
N ASN A 13 24.28 0.95 36.46
CA ASN A 13 25.17 1.53 35.45
C ASN A 13 26.07 0.50 34.74
N LEU A 14 25.97 0.45 33.40
CA LEU A 14 26.86 -0.33 32.55
C LEU A 14 27.27 0.49 31.31
N ALA A 15 28.47 1.04 31.36
CA ALA A 15 29.31 1.08 30.18
C ALA A 15 29.98 -0.31 30.08
N GLU A 16 29.86 -0.94 28.90
CA GLU A 16 30.38 -2.26 28.47
C GLU A 16 29.56 -3.52 28.81
N SER A 17 28.76 -3.95 27.83
CA SER A 17 28.54 -5.35 27.37
C SER A 17 27.19 -5.44 26.64
N LEU A 18 27.20 -5.47 25.30
CA LEU A 18 26.06 -5.96 24.51
C LEU A 18 25.90 -7.47 24.79
N THR A 19 24.68 -7.99 24.61
CA THR A 19 24.35 -9.42 24.30
C THR A 19 23.76 -10.34 25.38
N SER A 20 22.92 -9.85 26.31
CA SER A 20 21.92 -10.76 26.91
C SER A 20 20.52 -10.41 26.40
N PRO A 21 19.78 -11.37 25.81
CA PRO A 21 18.42 -11.11 25.37
C PRO A 21 17.53 -10.80 26.57
N ILE A 22 16.71 -9.76 26.44
CA ILE A 22 15.66 -9.42 27.38
C ILE A 22 14.50 -10.38 27.12
N ILE A 23 14.27 -11.29 28.06
CA ILE A 23 13.12 -12.20 28.03
C ILE A 23 11.99 -11.57 28.84
N VAL A 24 10.97 -11.05 28.15
CA VAL A 24 9.77 -10.50 28.76
C VAL A 24 8.94 -11.65 29.32
N LYS A 25 8.60 -11.59 30.61
CA LYS A 25 7.83 -12.62 31.31
C LYS A 25 6.44 -12.11 31.66
N GLY A 26 5.45 -12.99 31.55
CA GLY A 26 4.05 -12.71 31.88
C GLY A 26 3.14 -13.82 31.38
N PRO A 27 1.84 -13.76 31.67
CA PRO A 27 0.86 -14.70 31.11
C PRO A 27 0.80 -14.56 29.58
N SER A 28 0.56 -15.63 28.85
CA SER A 28 0.39 -15.57 27.39
C SER A 28 -0.82 -14.75 26.99
N CYS A 29 -0.72 -14.03 25.86
CA CYS A 29 -1.89 -13.38 25.25
C CYS A 29 -2.89 -14.43 24.72
N GLN A 30 -4.17 -14.07 24.73
CA GLN A 30 -5.25 -14.97 24.33
C GLN A 30 -5.60 -14.78 22.87
N GLU A 31 -6.06 -15.83 22.21
CA GLU A 31 -6.66 -15.73 20.88
C GLU A 31 -8.17 -15.47 21.01
N THR A 32 -8.68 -14.60 20.17
CA THR A 32 -10.11 -14.31 20.01
C THR A 32 -10.78 -15.38 19.12
N ASN A 33 -12.11 -15.40 19.08
CA ASN A 33 -12.87 -16.43 18.34
C ASN A 33 -12.65 -16.37 16.82
N ASP A 34 -12.21 -15.23 16.30
CA ASP A 34 -11.83 -14.98 14.90
C ASP A 34 -10.33 -15.20 14.64
N GLY A 35 -9.56 -15.65 15.65
CA GLY A 35 -8.15 -16.02 15.52
C GLY A 35 -7.14 -14.88 15.70
N ALA A 36 -7.58 -13.66 16.01
CA ALA A 36 -6.69 -12.56 16.36
C ALA A 36 -6.11 -12.73 17.77
N VAL A 37 -4.93 -12.15 18.05
CA VAL A 37 -4.29 -12.23 19.37
C VAL A 37 -4.64 -10.99 20.20
N LEU A 38 -5.51 -11.14 21.20
CA LEU A 38 -5.84 -10.06 22.11
C LEU A 38 -4.66 -9.71 23.02
N VAL A 39 -4.01 -8.56 22.77
CA VAL A 39 -2.87 -8.10 23.56
C VAL A 39 -3.31 -7.13 24.66
N THR A 40 -3.02 -7.48 25.91
CA THR A 40 -3.28 -6.63 27.08
C THR A 40 -2.00 -6.01 27.62
N ALA A 41 -2.14 -5.03 28.51
CA ALA A 41 -1.02 -4.44 29.24
C ALA A 41 -0.19 -5.50 30.01
N ASP A 42 -0.78 -6.61 30.45
CA ASP A 42 -0.12 -7.60 31.30
C ASP A 42 0.35 -8.86 30.54
N CYS A 43 -0.30 -9.23 29.44
CA CYS A 43 0.05 -10.47 28.72
C CYS A 43 1.28 -10.33 27.82
N VAL A 44 2.02 -11.41 27.60
CA VAL A 44 3.19 -11.43 26.73
C VAL A 44 2.86 -12.23 25.49
N ASP A 45 3.09 -11.59 24.35
CA ASP A 45 3.05 -12.25 23.05
C ASP A 45 4.27 -13.16 22.90
N SER A 46 4.05 -14.46 22.73
CA SER A 46 5.14 -15.44 22.63
C SER A 46 6.03 -15.27 21.40
N THR A 47 5.52 -14.64 20.33
CA THR A 47 6.30 -14.34 19.13
C THR A 47 7.27 -13.19 19.37
N PHE A 48 6.94 -12.26 20.28
CA PHE A 48 7.67 -11.02 20.50
C PHE A 48 8.20 -10.87 21.94
N ASN A 49 8.46 -11.99 22.63
CA ASN A 49 8.88 -11.98 24.05
C ASN A 49 10.39 -11.89 24.28
N THR A 50 11.20 -12.13 23.25
CA THR A 50 12.66 -12.17 23.35
C THR A 50 13.25 -11.03 22.55
N VAL A 51 13.76 -10.02 23.24
CA VAL A 51 14.24 -8.77 22.66
C VAL A 51 15.75 -8.69 22.77
N ILE A 52 16.42 -8.28 21.69
CA ILE A 52 17.86 -8.00 21.66
C ILE A 52 18.01 -6.49 21.45
N ILE A 53 18.75 -5.82 22.33
CA ILE A 53 19.13 -4.41 22.16
C ILE A 53 20.43 -4.37 21.38
N ASP A 54 20.39 -3.77 20.19
CA ASP A 54 21.51 -3.72 19.26
C ASP A 54 22.41 -2.52 19.52
N ALA A 55 21.82 -1.37 19.85
CA ALA A 55 22.57 -0.15 20.06
C ALA A 55 21.82 0.86 20.94
N GLN A 56 22.59 1.68 21.65
CA GLN A 56 22.11 2.89 22.30
C GLN A 56 23.03 4.04 21.91
N LYS A 57 22.49 5.13 21.36
CA LYS A 57 23.28 6.25 20.85
C LYS A 57 22.62 7.58 21.21
N ASP A 58 23.40 8.54 21.70
CA ASP A 58 22.98 9.94 21.75
C ASP A 58 23.12 10.56 20.37
N ILE A 59 22.10 11.29 19.94
CA ILE A 59 22.01 11.92 18.62
C ILE A 59 21.56 13.36 18.82
N SER A 60 22.20 14.31 18.12
CA SER A 60 21.92 15.75 18.27
C SER A 60 20.84 16.30 17.33
N THR A 61 20.55 15.59 16.24
CA THR A 61 19.68 16.04 15.15
C THR A 61 18.57 14.99 14.93
N PRO A 62 17.30 15.39 14.72
CA PRO A 62 16.78 16.76 14.55
C PRO A 62 16.72 17.57 15.86
N ILE A 63 16.74 16.87 16.99
CA ILE A 63 16.86 17.41 18.35
C ILE A 63 17.73 16.46 19.18
N PRO A 64 18.32 16.90 20.30
CA PRO A 64 19.01 16.00 21.23
C PRO A 64 18.08 14.89 21.76
N HIS A 65 18.44 13.63 21.48
CA HIS A 65 17.70 12.46 21.93
C HIS A 65 18.61 11.23 22.05
N ARG A 66 18.23 10.31 22.94
CA ARG A 66 18.78 8.95 22.99
C ARG A 66 17.98 8.06 22.04
N ARG A 67 18.64 7.43 21.07
CA ARG A 67 18.06 6.37 20.24
C ARG A 67 18.46 5.01 20.77
N ILE A 68 17.48 4.14 20.98
CA ILE A 68 17.67 2.73 21.32
C ILE A 68 17.17 1.88 20.16
N SER A 69 18.06 1.09 19.58
CA SER A 69 17.77 0.18 18.48
C SER A 69 17.74 -1.26 18.99
N GLY A 70 16.78 -2.06 18.51
CA GLY A 70 16.68 -3.47 18.87
C GLY A 70 15.84 -4.27 17.91
N HIS A 71 15.78 -5.57 18.11
CA HIS A 71 14.94 -6.48 17.33
C HIS A 71 14.38 -7.62 18.17
N PHE A 72 13.36 -8.29 17.62
CA PHE A 72 12.80 -9.51 18.21
C PHE A 72 13.55 -10.73 17.70
N ASN A 73 14.07 -11.55 18.62
CA ASN A 73 14.80 -12.76 18.27
C ASN A 73 13.88 -13.75 17.52
N GLY A 74 14.37 -14.35 16.43
CA GLY A 74 13.58 -15.25 15.58
C GLY A 74 12.60 -14.55 14.65
N SER A 75 12.62 -13.21 14.59
CA SER A 75 11.83 -12.39 13.68
C SER A 75 12.74 -11.50 12.82
N LYS A 76 12.20 -10.98 11.71
CA LYS A 76 12.83 -9.92 10.91
C LYS A 76 12.44 -8.51 11.38
N ILE A 77 11.60 -8.40 12.42
CA ILE A 77 11.07 -7.13 12.90
C ILE A 77 12.05 -6.49 13.89
N ASP A 78 12.57 -5.33 13.49
CA ASP A 78 13.37 -4.42 14.29
C ASP A 78 12.60 -3.16 14.67
N PHE A 79 13.12 -2.41 15.64
CA PHE A 79 12.51 -1.21 16.16
C PHE A 79 13.55 -0.19 16.63
N ASN A 80 13.12 1.08 16.69
CA ASN A 80 13.82 2.16 17.35
C ASN A 80 12.92 2.90 18.33
N ILE A 81 13.48 3.28 19.47
CA ILE A 81 12.85 4.13 20.47
C ILE A 81 13.69 5.40 20.58
N TYR A 82 13.06 6.56 20.40
CA TYR A 82 13.70 7.87 20.39
C TYR A 82 13.24 8.64 21.61
N LEU A 83 14.13 8.84 22.58
CA LEU A 83 13.89 9.47 23.88
C LEU A 83 14.49 10.88 23.89
N PRO A 84 13.72 11.95 23.66
CA PRO A 84 14.23 13.32 23.67
C PRO A 84 14.79 13.71 25.04
N GLU A 85 15.83 14.55 25.07
CA GLU A 85 16.35 15.13 26.32
C GLU A 85 15.45 16.26 26.87
N SER A 86 14.51 16.75 26.05
CA SER A 86 13.51 17.72 26.47
C SER A 86 12.61 17.20 27.59
N GLU A 87 11.92 18.09 28.28
CA GLU A 87 10.99 17.73 29.36
C GLU A 87 9.92 16.71 28.90
N TRP A 88 10.01 15.49 29.41
CA TRP A 88 9.03 14.44 29.13
C TRP A 88 7.81 14.52 30.05
N LYS A 89 6.63 14.60 29.42
CA LYS A 89 5.31 14.80 30.05
C LYS A 89 4.49 13.50 30.17
N GLY A 90 5.16 12.34 30.12
CA GLY A 90 4.51 11.04 30.33
C GLY A 90 3.76 10.49 29.12
N ARG A 91 4.20 10.80 27.90
CA ARG A 91 3.56 10.35 26.65
C ARG A 91 4.50 9.56 25.74
N PHE A 92 3.94 8.80 24.80
CA PHE A 92 4.65 8.39 23.59
C PHE A 92 3.74 8.32 22.38
N PHE A 93 4.34 8.41 21.20
CA PHE A 93 3.67 8.39 19.91
C PHE A 93 4.27 7.30 19.03
N GLN A 94 3.44 6.63 18.25
CA GLN A 94 3.83 5.50 17.41
C GLN A 94 3.10 5.58 16.08
N LEU A 95 3.83 5.98 15.03
CA LEU A 95 3.36 5.92 13.65
C LEU A 95 3.51 4.48 13.14
N VAL A 96 2.42 3.94 12.58
CA VAL A 96 2.38 2.58 12.03
C VAL A 96 2.02 2.58 10.55
N TYR A 97 2.67 1.69 9.80
CA TYR A 97 2.39 1.45 8.39
C TYR A 97 2.88 0.04 7.99
N PRO A 98 2.13 -0.74 7.17
CA PRO A 98 2.47 -2.12 6.86
C PRO A 98 3.85 -2.33 6.21
N LEU A 99 4.35 -1.33 5.48
CA LEU A 99 5.59 -1.42 4.70
C LEU A 99 6.70 -0.48 5.21
N GLN A 100 6.55 0.14 6.38
CA GLN A 100 7.58 1.05 6.89
C GLN A 100 8.79 0.29 7.43
N ASN A 101 9.95 0.94 7.43
CA ASN A 101 11.09 0.49 8.21
C ASN A 101 11.01 1.02 9.66
N SER A 102 11.93 0.54 10.49
CA SER A 102 12.04 0.89 11.92
C SER A 102 12.63 2.28 12.18
N THR A 103 13.03 3.05 11.17
CA THR A 103 13.65 4.37 11.33
C THR A 103 12.59 5.47 11.25
N ALA A 104 12.46 6.26 12.32
CA ALA A 104 11.56 7.41 12.36
C ALA A 104 12.15 8.55 11.53
N GLU A 105 11.28 9.31 10.87
CA GLU A 105 11.67 10.55 10.20
C GLU A 105 11.92 11.67 11.22
N ASP A 106 12.72 12.66 10.85
CA ASP A 106 13.05 13.78 11.72
C ASP A 106 11.78 14.49 12.25
N ALA A 107 10.80 14.71 11.39
CA ALA A 107 9.53 15.33 11.76
C ALA A 107 8.73 14.51 12.78
N GLU A 108 8.84 13.18 12.74
CA GLU A 108 8.17 12.27 13.68
C GLU A 108 8.81 12.33 15.08
N ILE A 109 10.14 12.45 15.13
CA ILE A 109 10.89 12.63 16.38
C ILE A 109 10.57 13.99 17.01
N VAL A 110 10.57 15.05 16.20
CA VAL A 110 10.23 16.42 16.64
C VAL A 110 8.79 16.48 17.14
N PHE A 111 7.84 15.92 16.39
CA PHE A 111 6.43 15.86 16.79
C PHE A 111 6.25 15.20 18.16
N GLY A 112 6.92 14.05 18.39
CA GLY A 112 6.87 13.35 19.67
C GLY A 112 7.34 14.23 20.81
N ALA A 113 8.51 14.86 20.65
CA ALA A 113 9.13 15.71 21.66
C ALA A 113 8.31 16.97 21.98
N GLU A 114 7.87 17.72 20.96
CA GLU A 114 7.05 18.93 21.12
C GLU A 114 5.69 18.60 21.76
N SER A 115 5.19 17.40 21.53
CA SER A 115 3.98 16.88 22.17
C SER A 115 4.21 16.33 23.59
N GLY A 116 5.43 16.44 24.13
CA GLY A 116 5.82 16.01 25.47
C GLY A 116 5.98 14.50 25.62
N GLY A 117 6.28 13.80 24.53
CA GLY A 117 6.46 12.35 24.49
C GLY A 117 7.79 11.91 23.86
N TYR A 118 8.01 10.61 23.90
CA TYR A 118 9.05 9.94 23.09
C TYR A 118 8.40 9.26 21.88
N THR A 119 9.20 8.84 20.91
CA THR A 119 8.72 8.22 19.66
C THR A 119 9.12 6.75 19.61
N ASN A 120 8.16 5.88 19.31
CA ASN A 120 8.39 4.48 18.97
C ASN A 120 8.24 4.30 17.47
N ARG A 121 9.16 3.54 16.86
CA ARG A 121 9.08 3.15 15.46
C ARG A 121 9.41 1.68 15.31
N VAL A 122 8.51 0.91 14.71
CA VAL A 122 8.66 -0.53 14.48
C VAL A 122 8.58 -0.79 12.99
N ALA A 123 9.42 -1.69 12.48
CA ALA A 123 9.30 -2.14 11.09
C ALA A 123 7.94 -2.81 10.86
N GLY A 124 7.33 -2.50 9.72
CA GLY A 124 6.05 -3.07 9.30
C GLY A 124 6.12 -4.56 8.99
N GLY A 125 4.96 -5.17 8.74
CA GLY A 125 4.84 -6.58 8.37
C GLY A 125 4.48 -7.53 9.53
N GLY A 126 4.20 -7.01 10.73
CA GLY A 126 3.85 -7.79 11.93
C GLY A 126 2.43 -7.58 12.49
N GLY A 127 1.52 -6.95 11.71
CA GLY A 127 0.24 -6.47 12.23
C GLY A 127 0.44 -5.51 13.41
N TYR A 128 -0.46 -5.50 14.38
CA TYR A 128 -0.35 -4.67 15.60
C TYR A 128 0.49 -5.30 16.73
N ARG A 129 0.83 -6.60 16.63
CA ARG A 129 1.37 -7.37 17.75
C ARG A 129 2.81 -6.96 18.11
N ALA A 130 3.66 -6.78 17.10
CA ALA A 130 5.02 -6.28 17.31
C ALA A 130 5.03 -4.84 17.85
N ASP A 131 4.16 -3.99 17.29
CA ASP A 131 3.92 -2.63 17.76
C ASP A 131 3.51 -2.60 19.24
N ALA A 132 2.62 -3.49 19.64
CA ALA A 132 2.17 -3.62 21.03
C ALA A 132 3.30 -4.08 21.96
N ALA A 133 4.13 -5.02 21.52
CA ALA A 133 5.28 -5.48 22.30
C ALA A 133 6.29 -4.34 22.53
N VAL A 134 6.59 -3.53 21.51
CA VAL A 134 7.47 -2.35 21.64
C VAL A 134 6.83 -1.28 22.50
N ALA A 135 5.53 -0.99 22.35
CA ALA A 135 4.81 -0.03 23.18
C ALA A 135 4.88 -0.37 24.68
N LYS A 136 4.92 -1.67 25.02
CA LYS A 136 5.07 -2.13 26.40
C LYS A 136 6.51 -2.06 26.88
N LEU A 137 7.46 -2.52 26.06
CA LEU A 137 8.89 -2.46 26.36
C LEU A 137 9.37 -1.01 26.56
N SER A 138 8.93 -0.10 25.69
CA SER A 138 9.36 1.30 25.67
C SER A 138 8.98 2.02 26.96
N ARG A 139 7.89 1.63 27.62
CA ARG A 139 7.50 2.19 28.92
C ARG A 139 8.56 1.92 29.98
N THR A 140 9.03 0.67 30.09
CA THR A 140 10.08 0.30 31.04
C THR A 140 11.38 1.04 30.75
N ILE A 141 11.76 1.12 29.48
CA ILE A 141 12.94 1.85 29.03
C ILE A 141 12.84 3.35 29.37
N ALA A 142 11.71 3.99 29.05
CA ALA A 142 11.50 5.41 29.28
C ALA A 142 11.46 5.75 30.77
N MET A 143 10.80 4.93 31.61
CA MET A 143 10.80 5.13 33.07
C MET A 143 12.21 5.15 33.65
N ASN A 144 13.08 4.27 33.15
CA ASN A 144 14.47 4.22 33.58
C ASN A 144 15.28 5.41 33.06
N TYR A 145 15.18 5.73 31.76
CA TYR A 145 15.91 6.83 31.14
C TYR A 145 15.55 8.20 31.76
N TYR A 146 14.27 8.45 32.00
CA TYR A 146 13.81 9.72 32.60
C TYR A 146 13.79 9.72 34.13
N GLU A 147 14.28 8.66 34.78
CA GLU A 147 14.30 8.51 36.24
C GLU A 147 12.93 8.71 36.92
N LYS A 148 11.86 8.25 36.24
CA LYS A 148 10.46 8.40 36.67
C LYS A 148 9.75 7.04 36.79
N PRO A 149 10.10 6.19 37.78
CA PRO A 149 9.65 4.80 37.89
C PRO A 149 8.17 4.61 38.24
N LYS A 150 7.43 5.68 38.53
CA LYS A 150 6.00 5.66 38.88
C LYS A 150 5.14 6.53 37.97
N SER A 151 5.66 6.93 36.82
CA SER A 151 4.89 7.74 35.87
C SER A 151 3.86 6.87 35.14
N ASN A 152 2.63 7.37 35.08
CA ASN A 152 1.66 6.88 34.10
C ASN A 152 2.12 7.32 32.72
N ILE A 153 2.35 6.37 31.81
CA ILE A 153 2.74 6.63 30.43
C ILE A 153 1.55 6.39 29.50
N TYR A 154 1.10 7.47 28.87
CA TYR A 154 0.00 7.47 27.91
C TYR A 154 0.53 7.29 26.48
N GLY A 155 0.14 6.21 25.82
CA GLY A 155 0.56 5.89 24.45
C GLY A 155 -0.47 6.28 23.40
N TYR A 156 -0.01 6.74 22.23
CA TYR A 156 -0.88 7.08 21.10
C TYR A 156 -0.37 6.39 19.82
N ILE A 157 -1.25 5.64 19.15
CA ILE A 157 -0.98 4.98 17.87
C ILE A 157 -1.70 5.71 16.74
N TYR A 158 -1.06 5.87 15.59
CA TYR A 158 -1.69 6.51 14.44
C TYR A 158 -1.07 6.01 13.13
N GLY A 159 -1.85 6.06 12.06
CA GLY A 159 -1.40 5.58 10.76
C GLY A 159 -2.34 6.00 9.66
N ALA A 160 -1.77 6.45 8.55
CA ALA A 160 -2.52 6.86 7.36
C ALA A 160 -2.63 5.74 6.32
N SER A 161 -3.71 5.72 5.53
CA SER A 161 -3.86 4.78 4.40
C SER A 161 -3.66 3.32 4.85
N GLY A 162 -2.68 2.57 4.34
CA GLY A 162 -2.37 1.22 4.83
C GLY A 162 -2.08 1.13 6.34
N GLY A 163 -1.58 2.21 6.95
CA GLY A 163 -1.37 2.32 8.40
C GLY A 163 -2.67 2.41 9.20
N SER A 164 -3.77 2.81 8.56
CA SER A 164 -5.09 2.81 9.20
C SER A 164 -5.58 1.39 9.50
N PHE A 165 -5.21 0.39 8.69
CA PHE A 165 -5.49 -1.03 8.98
C PHE A 165 -4.79 -1.48 10.26
N VAL A 166 -3.49 -1.19 10.38
CA VAL A 166 -2.71 -1.54 11.59
C VAL A 166 -3.25 -0.79 12.81
N THR A 167 -3.64 0.47 12.65
CA THR A 167 -4.21 1.27 13.72
C THR A 167 -5.57 0.74 14.17
N ALA A 168 -6.46 0.38 13.23
CA ALA A 168 -7.76 -0.21 13.53
C ALA A 168 -7.59 -1.57 14.24
N GLY A 169 -6.76 -2.45 13.67
CA GLY A 169 -6.44 -3.75 14.27
C GLY A 169 -5.86 -3.61 15.68
N ALA A 170 -5.00 -2.62 15.92
CA ALA A 170 -4.48 -2.31 17.25
C ALA A 170 -5.56 -1.84 18.23
N ILE A 171 -6.48 -0.97 17.81
CA ILE A 171 -7.57 -0.46 18.66
C ILE A 171 -8.56 -1.59 18.99
N GLU A 172 -8.88 -2.45 18.03
CA GLU A 172 -9.85 -3.53 18.19
C GLU A 172 -9.30 -4.71 19.01
N ASN A 173 -8.00 -4.99 18.88
CA ASN A 173 -7.38 -6.20 19.44
C ASN A 173 -6.39 -5.93 20.57
N THR A 174 -6.39 -4.73 21.14
CA THR A 174 -5.57 -4.45 22.34
C THR A 174 -6.34 -3.79 23.48
N LEU A 175 -5.92 -4.08 24.71
CA LEU A 175 -6.47 -3.49 25.92
C LEU A 175 -5.36 -2.84 26.75
N ASN A 176 -5.47 -1.53 26.95
CA ASN A 176 -4.52 -0.72 27.73
C ASN A 176 -3.07 -0.70 27.19
N VAL A 177 -2.85 -1.05 25.92
CA VAL A 177 -1.54 -0.92 25.26
C VAL A 177 -1.31 0.52 24.77
N TRP A 178 -2.34 1.15 24.21
CA TRP A 178 -2.40 2.58 23.89
C TRP A 178 -3.65 3.20 24.54
N GLN A 179 -3.61 4.51 24.79
CA GLN A 179 -4.71 5.29 25.36
C GLN A 179 -5.46 6.13 24.32
N GLY A 180 -4.94 6.22 23.08
CA GLY A 180 -5.63 6.78 21.94
C GLY A 180 -5.11 6.20 20.62
N GLY A 181 -5.99 6.11 19.64
CA GLY A 181 -5.68 5.63 18.30
C GLY A 181 -6.31 6.52 17.23
N ILE A 182 -5.55 6.90 16.20
CA ILE A 182 -6.03 7.76 15.12
C ILE A 182 -5.77 7.10 13.76
N PRO A 183 -6.76 6.38 13.18
CA PRO A 183 -6.70 6.01 11.78
C PRO A 183 -6.91 7.26 10.91
N ILE A 184 -5.99 7.54 10.00
CA ILE A 184 -6.01 8.72 9.13
C ILE A 184 -6.31 8.28 7.69
N VAL A 185 -7.30 8.88 7.03
CA VAL A 185 -7.74 8.44 5.69
C VAL A 185 -7.97 6.92 5.68
N GLN A 186 -8.93 6.48 6.51
CA GLN A 186 -9.14 5.07 6.79
C GLN A 186 -9.47 4.29 5.52
N ALA A 187 -8.69 3.25 5.27
CA ALA A 187 -8.98 2.28 4.23
C ALA A 187 -10.05 1.31 4.73
N VAL A 188 -10.95 0.92 3.82
CA VAL A 188 -12.10 0.05 4.07
C VAL A 188 -12.12 -1.07 3.05
N SER A 189 -13.08 -2.01 3.15
CA SER A 189 -13.05 -3.25 2.35
C SER A 189 -13.37 -3.11 0.86
N ILE A 190 -13.50 -1.87 0.40
CA ILE A 190 -13.60 -1.49 -1.01
C ILE A 190 -12.45 -0.58 -1.45
N SER A 191 -11.46 -0.30 -0.59
CA SER A 191 -10.37 0.60 -0.94
C SER A 191 -9.39 -0.07 -1.91
N ASP A 192 -8.80 -1.18 -1.50
CA ASP A 192 -7.80 -1.89 -2.29
C ASP A 192 -8.42 -3.15 -2.91
N PRO A 193 -8.35 -3.35 -4.25
CA PRO A 193 -7.74 -2.48 -5.26
C PRO A 193 -8.72 -1.45 -5.88
N ASN A 194 -10.00 -1.46 -5.50
CA ASN A 194 -11.08 -0.86 -6.29
C ASN A 194 -10.98 0.66 -6.43
N ASN A 195 -10.55 1.41 -5.40
CA ASN A 195 -10.37 2.86 -5.51
C ASN A 195 -9.32 3.22 -6.56
N PHE A 196 -8.26 2.41 -6.68
CA PHE A 196 -7.26 2.61 -7.72
C PHE A 196 -7.80 2.25 -9.11
N CYS A 197 -8.66 1.22 -9.20
CA CYS A 197 -9.32 0.85 -10.44
C CYS A 197 -10.22 1.99 -10.95
N LEU A 198 -11.00 2.62 -10.06
CA LEU A 198 -11.83 3.79 -10.38
C LEU A 198 -11.01 4.96 -10.93
N ARG A 199 -9.87 5.26 -10.29
CA ARG A 199 -8.93 6.29 -10.76
C ARG A 199 -8.35 5.95 -12.13
N ALA A 200 -8.02 4.67 -12.38
CA ALA A 200 -7.53 4.21 -13.68
C ALA A 200 -8.60 4.33 -14.77
N LEU A 201 -9.86 3.96 -14.48
CA LEU A 201 -10.98 4.15 -15.41
C LEU A 201 -11.11 5.63 -15.77
N ALA A 202 -11.09 6.52 -14.78
CA ALA A 202 -11.15 7.97 -14.99
C ALA A 202 -9.99 8.45 -15.87
N GLY A 203 -8.74 8.08 -15.56
CA GLY A 203 -7.57 8.50 -16.34
C GLY A 203 -7.64 8.04 -17.79
N LEU A 204 -8.02 6.79 -18.02
CA LEU A 204 -8.14 6.21 -19.37
C LEU A 204 -9.22 6.90 -20.21
N THR A 205 -10.40 7.13 -19.63
CA THR A 205 -11.58 7.56 -20.40
C THR A 205 -11.79 9.07 -20.44
N LEU A 206 -11.29 9.80 -19.44
CA LEU A 206 -11.49 11.23 -19.28
C LEU A 206 -10.27 12.05 -19.69
N GLY A 207 -9.09 11.44 -19.82
CA GLY A 207 -7.83 12.16 -20.05
C GLY A 207 -7.82 13.07 -21.28
N SER A 208 -8.42 12.64 -22.39
CA SER A 208 -8.55 13.45 -23.63
C SER A 208 -9.51 14.64 -23.49
N GLN A 209 -10.34 14.64 -22.45
CA GLN A 209 -11.38 15.65 -22.18
C GLN A 209 -11.12 16.39 -20.87
N LYS A 210 -9.93 16.22 -20.26
CA LYS A 210 -9.60 16.72 -18.92
C LYS A 210 -9.79 18.23 -18.78
N ASP A 211 -9.39 19.02 -19.79
CA ASP A 211 -9.52 20.48 -19.74
C ASP A 211 -10.98 20.91 -19.69
N ALA A 212 -11.87 20.19 -20.38
CA ALA A 212 -13.31 20.47 -20.34
C ALA A 212 -13.90 20.18 -18.96
N ILE A 213 -13.44 19.12 -18.28
CA ILE A 213 -13.86 18.76 -16.93
C ILE A 213 -13.35 19.79 -15.93
N VAL A 214 -12.03 20.03 -15.90
CA VAL A 214 -11.38 20.98 -15.00
C VAL A 214 -12.03 22.36 -15.11
N ASN A 215 -12.26 22.85 -16.33
CA ASN A 215 -12.90 24.15 -16.53
C ASN A 215 -14.38 24.20 -16.11
N SER A 216 -15.05 23.05 -15.96
CA SER A 216 -16.47 22.97 -15.58
C SER A 216 -16.68 22.79 -14.06
N VAL A 217 -15.65 22.40 -13.32
CA VAL A 217 -15.72 22.17 -11.86
C VAL A 217 -14.95 23.21 -11.05
N ARG A 218 -14.26 24.13 -11.72
CA ARG A 218 -13.58 25.25 -11.06
C ARG A 218 -14.58 26.15 -10.33
N PRO A 219 -14.19 26.73 -9.19
CA PRO A 219 -15.02 27.71 -8.49
C PRO A 219 -15.51 28.83 -9.40
N GLY A 220 -16.80 29.17 -9.32
CA GLY A 220 -17.43 30.23 -10.12
C GLY A 220 -17.97 29.77 -11.47
N THR A 221 -18.08 28.46 -11.71
CA THR A 221 -18.69 27.90 -12.92
C THR A 221 -19.98 27.16 -12.59
N ASP A 222 -21.05 27.44 -13.36
CA ASP A 222 -22.37 26.81 -13.19
C ASP A 222 -22.65 25.74 -14.28
N THR A 223 -21.66 25.41 -15.10
CA THR A 223 -21.83 24.48 -16.22
C THR A 223 -21.45 23.08 -15.79
N SER A 224 -22.41 22.15 -15.82
CA SER A 224 -22.13 20.74 -15.55
C SER A 224 -21.11 20.16 -16.55
N PRO A 225 -20.07 19.44 -16.08
CA PRO A 225 -19.06 18.82 -16.96
C PRO A 225 -19.68 17.80 -17.93
N PHE A 226 -20.80 17.17 -17.56
CA PHE A 226 -21.49 16.18 -18.39
C PHE A 226 -21.95 16.73 -19.75
N VAL A 227 -22.17 18.05 -19.87
CA VAL A 227 -22.65 18.67 -21.12
C VAL A 227 -21.58 18.65 -22.22
N ARG A 228 -20.29 18.70 -21.84
CA ARG A 228 -19.16 18.83 -22.78
C ARG A 228 -18.49 17.51 -23.12
N LEU A 229 -18.81 16.44 -22.39
CA LEU A 229 -18.20 15.14 -22.58
C LEU A 229 -18.84 14.36 -23.73
N ASP A 230 -18.07 13.49 -24.37
CA ASP A 230 -18.58 12.47 -25.27
C ASP A 230 -19.34 11.36 -24.50
N ALA A 231 -19.83 10.36 -25.22
CA ALA A 231 -20.62 9.30 -24.58
C ALA A 231 -19.80 8.45 -23.60
N VAL A 232 -18.55 8.15 -23.95
CA VAL A 232 -17.63 7.34 -23.11
C VAL A 232 -17.28 8.10 -21.84
N GLY A 233 -16.88 9.35 -21.98
CA GLY A 233 -16.53 10.21 -20.85
C GLY A 233 -17.71 10.50 -19.94
N ARG A 234 -18.93 10.70 -20.47
CA ARG A 234 -20.13 10.86 -19.63
C ARG A 234 -20.44 9.62 -18.80
N GLU A 235 -20.32 8.43 -19.40
CA GLU A 235 -20.58 7.15 -18.72
C GLU A 235 -19.54 6.92 -17.62
N ALA A 236 -18.25 7.10 -17.95
CA ALA A 236 -17.18 6.92 -16.99
C ALA A 236 -17.20 7.95 -15.86
N LEU A 237 -17.42 9.25 -16.16
CA LEU A 237 -17.52 10.29 -15.14
C LEU A 237 -18.68 10.00 -14.18
N ARG A 238 -19.84 9.58 -14.70
CA ARG A 238 -20.98 9.18 -13.87
C ARG A 238 -20.57 8.07 -12.91
N GLU A 239 -20.04 6.97 -13.44
CA GLU A 239 -19.66 5.81 -12.63
C GLU A 239 -18.68 6.16 -11.53
N VAL A 240 -17.58 6.86 -11.84
CA VAL A 240 -16.57 7.16 -10.81
C VAL A 240 -17.09 8.14 -9.76
N THR A 241 -18.02 9.03 -10.12
CA THR A 241 -18.65 9.95 -9.16
C THR A 241 -19.67 9.27 -8.25
N GLU A 242 -20.51 8.38 -8.81
CA GLU A 242 -21.47 7.58 -8.04
C GLU A 242 -20.76 6.61 -7.09
N LEU A 243 -19.56 6.14 -7.48
CA LEU A 243 -18.68 5.30 -6.66
C LEU A 243 -17.76 6.09 -5.71
N GLY A 244 -17.98 7.41 -5.57
CA GLY A 244 -17.45 8.19 -4.46
C GLY A 244 -16.28 9.13 -4.78
N ILE A 245 -15.88 9.29 -6.05
CA ILE A 245 -14.97 10.39 -6.43
C ILE A 245 -15.78 11.69 -6.51
N PRO A 246 -15.59 12.69 -5.62
CA PRO A 246 -16.36 13.91 -5.68
C PRO A 246 -16.13 14.64 -7.01
N LEU A 247 -17.21 15.15 -7.62
CA LEU A 247 -17.11 15.81 -8.92
C LEU A 247 -16.11 16.98 -8.91
N ASP A 248 -16.14 17.78 -7.84
CA ASP A 248 -15.28 18.95 -7.68
C ASP A 248 -13.80 18.58 -7.48
N ALA A 249 -13.50 17.34 -7.07
CA ALA A 249 -12.12 16.87 -6.95
C ALA A 249 -11.40 16.80 -8.30
N PHE A 250 -12.15 16.74 -9.41
CA PHE A 250 -11.59 16.82 -10.75
C PHE A 250 -11.03 18.20 -11.12
N GLU A 251 -11.15 19.23 -10.25
CA GLU A 251 -10.36 20.46 -10.40
C GLU A 251 -8.86 20.13 -10.44
N ASP A 252 -8.44 19.11 -9.68
CA ASP A 252 -7.11 18.53 -9.69
C ASP A 252 -7.12 17.15 -10.36
N PHE A 253 -7.39 17.15 -11.66
CA PHE A 253 -7.40 15.94 -12.48
C PHE A 253 -6.09 15.15 -12.35
N GLU A 254 -4.94 15.82 -12.28
CA GLU A 254 -3.64 15.16 -12.18
C GLU A 254 -3.41 14.46 -10.81
N GLY A 255 -4.03 14.96 -9.75
CA GLY A 255 -4.06 14.31 -8.44
C GLY A 255 -5.01 13.12 -8.37
N ILE A 256 -6.14 13.18 -9.08
CA ILE A 256 -7.17 12.13 -9.04
C ILE A 256 -6.93 11.02 -10.06
N ALA A 257 -6.72 11.37 -11.33
CA ALA A 257 -6.72 10.43 -12.44
C ALA A 257 -5.40 10.46 -13.25
N GLY A 258 -4.60 11.51 -13.10
CA GLY A 258 -3.24 11.60 -13.64
C GLY A 258 -2.17 11.05 -12.69
N ASN A 259 -0.93 11.50 -12.86
CA ASN A 259 0.23 10.89 -12.19
C ASN A 259 0.89 11.77 -11.12
N ARG A 260 0.24 12.84 -10.64
CA ARG A 260 0.85 13.76 -9.65
C ARG A 260 1.15 13.07 -8.31
N THR A 261 0.45 11.99 -7.99
CA THR A 261 0.60 11.20 -6.76
C THR A 261 1.35 9.86 -6.99
N ASP A 262 2.14 9.75 -8.07
CA ASP A 262 2.76 8.49 -8.51
C ASP A 262 1.76 7.34 -8.71
N PHE A 263 0.50 7.70 -9.03
CA PHE A 263 -0.61 6.76 -9.16
C PHE A 263 -0.32 5.64 -10.16
N LEU A 264 0.32 5.96 -11.29
CA LEU A 264 0.58 4.98 -12.35
C LEU A 264 1.64 3.96 -11.91
N GLN A 265 2.62 4.40 -11.10
CA GLN A 265 3.57 3.49 -10.47
C GLN A 265 2.87 2.60 -9.45
N THR A 266 2.02 3.15 -8.57
CA THR A 266 1.23 2.34 -7.60
C THR A 266 0.32 1.33 -8.31
N PHE A 267 -0.35 1.73 -9.38
CA PHE A 267 -1.22 0.84 -10.15
C PHE A 267 -0.43 -0.34 -10.75
N ARG A 268 0.78 -0.04 -11.25
CA ARG A 268 1.71 -1.03 -11.80
C ARG A 268 2.27 -2.00 -10.76
N THR A 269 2.76 -1.49 -9.62
CA THR A 269 3.50 -2.31 -8.65
C THR A 269 2.63 -2.95 -7.58
N MET A 270 1.44 -2.42 -7.33
CA MET A 270 0.54 -2.91 -6.29
C MET A 270 -0.73 -3.49 -6.88
N VAL A 271 -1.47 -2.73 -7.67
CA VAL A 271 -2.85 -3.09 -8.06
C VAL A 271 -2.88 -4.29 -8.99
N ILE A 272 -2.16 -4.24 -10.11
CA ILE A 272 -2.12 -5.34 -11.07
C ILE A 272 -1.59 -6.64 -10.41
N PRO A 273 -0.44 -6.63 -9.71
CA PRO A 273 0.06 -7.84 -9.04
C PRO A 273 -0.89 -8.39 -7.97
N THR A 274 -1.61 -7.52 -7.24
CA THR A 274 -2.61 -7.96 -6.26
C THR A 274 -3.74 -8.72 -6.95
N ILE A 275 -4.29 -8.18 -8.05
CA ILE A 275 -5.34 -8.87 -8.81
C ILE A 275 -4.80 -10.18 -9.40
N GLU A 276 -3.58 -10.22 -9.94
CA GLU A 276 -2.97 -11.47 -10.46
C GLU A 276 -2.81 -12.54 -9.37
N SER A 277 -2.45 -12.13 -8.15
CA SER A 277 -2.20 -13.04 -7.04
C SER A 277 -3.49 -13.61 -6.45
N PHE A 278 -4.49 -12.77 -6.21
CA PHE A 278 -5.75 -13.20 -5.58
C PHE A 278 -6.75 -13.74 -6.60
N ASP A 279 -6.70 -13.28 -7.85
CA ASP A 279 -7.67 -13.62 -8.90
C ASP A 279 -6.98 -13.85 -10.26
N PRO A 280 -6.16 -14.92 -10.38
CA PRO A 280 -5.28 -15.14 -11.52
C PRO A 280 -6.00 -15.33 -12.86
N SER A 281 -7.30 -15.64 -12.85
CA SER A 281 -8.09 -15.82 -14.08
C SER A 281 -8.75 -14.54 -14.59
N TYR A 282 -8.76 -13.45 -13.81
CA TYR A 282 -9.52 -12.26 -14.13
C TYR A 282 -9.13 -11.63 -15.47
N PHE A 283 -7.84 -11.48 -15.75
CA PHE A 283 -7.40 -10.81 -16.97
C PHE A 283 -7.77 -11.59 -18.23
N ASP A 284 -7.69 -12.92 -18.20
CA ASP A 284 -8.15 -13.74 -19.33
C ASP A 284 -9.67 -13.68 -19.48
N ASP A 285 -10.40 -13.77 -18.37
CA ASP A 285 -11.86 -13.68 -18.34
C ASP A 285 -12.36 -12.35 -18.89
N PHE A 286 -11.71 -11.24 -18.53
CA PHE A 286 -12.06 -9.89 -19.00
C PHE A 286 -12.09 -9.80 -20.53
N TRP A 287 -11.13 -10.44 -21.19
CA TRP A 287 -11.00 -10.39 -22.66
C TRP A 287 -11.75 -11.49 -23.39
N THR A 288 -12.26 -12.51 -22.70
CA THR A 288 -12.82 -13.72 -23.36
C THR A 288 -14.26 -14.04 -22.97
N LYS A 289 -14.72 -13.69 -21.76
CA LYS A 289 -16.06 -14.00 -21.26
C LYS A 289 -17.04 -12.87 -21.50
N LYS A 290 -18.33 -13.21 -21.65
CA LYS A 290 -19.44 -12.25 -21.78
C LYS A 290 -19.63 -11.47 -20.48
N GLY A 291 -19.99 -10.19 -20.59
CA GLY A 291 -20.31 -9.32 -19.44
C GLY A 291 -19.12 -8.50 -18.93
N TYR A 292 -17.94 -8.67 -19.56
CA TYR A 292 -16.77 -7.83 -19.34
C TYR A 292 -16.60 -6.86 -20.50
N LEU A 293 -16.05 -5.66 -20.24
CA LEU A 293 -15.86 -4.63 -21.26
C LEU A 293 -15.03 -5.10 -22.46
N GLY A 294 -14.08 -6.03 -22.25
CA GLY A 294 -13.31 -6.63 -23.33
C GLY A 294 -14.17 -7.29 -24.42
N THR A 295 -15.36 -7.81 -24.07
CA THR A 295 -16.30 -8.45 -25.02
C THR A 295 -17.64 -7.74 -25.16
N GLU A 296 -17.93 -6.76 -24.29
CA GLU A 296 -19.21 -6.04 -24.27
C GLU A 296 -19.42 -5.20 -25.52
N LYS A 297 -20.62 -5.26 -26.10
CA LYS A 297 -21.03 -4.46 -27.26
C LYS A 297 -21.63 -3.12 -26.82
N SER A 298 -20.76 -2.22 -26.33
CA SER A 298 -21.10 -0.86 -25.94
C SER A 298 -20.02 0.11 -26.40
N LYS A 299 -20.28 1.43 -26.35
CA LYS A 299 -19.28 2.44 -26.70
C LYS A 299 -18.06 2.37 -25.78
N LEU A 300 -18.27 2.09 -24.50
CA LEU A 300 -17.18 1.90 -23.55
C LEU A 300 -16.42 0.60 -23.84
N GLY A 301 -17.10 -0.50 -24.16
CA GLY A 301 -16.42 -1.74 -24.58
C GLY A 301 -15.61 -1.58 -25.87
N ASP A 302 -16.16 -0.84 -26.84
CA ASP A 302 -15.45 -0.48 -28.08
C ASP A 302 -14.20 0.35 -27.77
N PHE A 303 -14.30 1.35 -26.87
CA PHE A 303 -13.16 2.13 -26.40
C PHE A 303 -12.04 1.21 -25.88
N PHE A 304 -12.34 0.31 -24.94
CA PHE A 304 -11.34 -0.60 -24.36
C PHE A 304 -10.68 -1.50 -25.41
N ARG A 305 -11.46 -2.05 -26.36
CA ARG A 305 -10.90 -2.86 -27.46
C ARG A 305 -10.02 -2.05 -28.40
N THR A 306 -10.37 -0.80 -28.68
CA THR A 306 -9.55 0.09 -29.51
C THR A 306 -8.29 0.62 -28.80
N SER A 307 -8.34 0.72 -27.48
CA SER A 307 -7.19 1.08 -26.63
C SER A 307 -6.22 -0.09 -26.40
N LEU A 308 -6.61 -1.32 -26.79
CA LEU A 308 -5.75 -2.48 -26.67
C LEU A 308 -4.54 -2.33 -27.58
N TYR A 309 -3.40 -2.42 -26.93
CA TYR A 309 -2.10 -2.50 -27.55
C TYR A 309 -1.60 -3.92 -27.38
N GLU A 310 -1.36 -4.64 -28.48
CA GLU A 310 -0.85 -6.00 -28.43
C GLU A 310 -0.11 -6.36 -29.72
N TYR A 311 1.20 -6.63 -29.62
CA TYR A 311 2.02 -7.02 -30.76
C TYR A 311 3.30 -7.72 -30.33
N ASN A 312 3.84 -8.57 -31.21
CA ASN A 312 5.16 -9.18 -31.00
C ASN A 312 6.28 -8.25 -31.49
N ALA A 313 7.39 -8.18 -30.78
CA ALA A 313 8.58 -7.45 -31.18
C ALA A 313 9.84 -8.29 -30.94
N THR A 314 10.94 -7.88 -31.56
CA THR A 314 12.25 -8.50 -31.39
C THR A 314 13.22 -7.47 -30.86
N ILE A 315 13.98 -7.85 -29.83
CA ILE A 315 15.03 -7.03 -29.26
C ILE A 315 16.20 -6.94 -30.24
N GLN A 316 16.54 -5.72 -30.66
CA GLN A 316 17.66 -5.44 -31.54
C GLN A 316 18.95 -5.11 -30.78
N ALA A 317 18.83 -4.53 -29.58
CA ALA A 317 19.95 -4.20 -28.73
C ALA A 317 19.48 -4.11 -27.27
N VAL A 318 20.41 -4.34 -26.34
CA VAL A 318 20.18 -4.21 -24.90
C VAL A 318 21.16 -3.18 -24.35
N LYS A 319 20.66 -2.18 -23.64
CA LYS A 319 21.45 -1.24 -22.86
C LYS A 319 21.51 -1.75 -21.43
N VAL A 320 22.73 -1.93 -20.93
CA VAL A 320 23.01 -2.43 -19.59
C VAL A 320 23.45 -1.26 -18.71
N GLY A 321 22.92 -1.18 -17.49
CA GLY A 321 23.30 -0.21 -16.48
C GLY A 321 24.35 -0.76 -15.52
N ASP A 322 24.46 -0.13 -14.36
CA ASP A 322 25.38 -0.55 -13.31
C ASP A 322 25.04 -1.97 -12.82
N GLY A 323 26.06 -2.74 -12.44
CA GLY A 323 25.90 -4.12 -11.98
C GLY A 323 25.50 -5.13 -13.05
N GLY A 324 25.52 -4.77 -14.34
CA GLY A 324 25.25 -5.70 -15.43
C GLY A 324 23.76 -5.94 -15.70
N VAL A 325 22.86 -5.13 -15.12
CA VAL A 325 21.41 -5.28 -15.27
C VAL A 325 20.89 -4.49 -16.49
N PRO A 326 20.06 -5.09 -17.37
CA PRO A 326 19.40 -4.34 -18.44
C PRO A 326 18.55 -3.19 -17.92
N VAL A 327 18.74 -1.99 -18.49
CA VAL A 327 17.98 -0.77 -18.14
C VAL A 327 17.15 -0.23 -19.31
N ALA A 328 17.48 -0.61 -20.54
CA ALA A 328 16.66 -0.32 -21.71
C ALA A 328 16.91 -1.34 -22.83
N ILE A 329 15.95 -1.48 -23.73
CA ILE A 329 16.05 -2.32 -24.93
C ILE A 329 15.65 -1.55 -26.17
N LYS A 330 16.27 -1.85 -27.30
CA LYS A 330 15.84 -1.36 -28.61
C LYS A 330 14.98 -2.42 -29.28
N LEU A 331 13.81 -2.05 -29.76
CA LEU A 331 12.86 -2.94 -30.43
C LEU A 331 12.86 -2.71 -31.94
N ASN A 332 12.63 -3.76 -32.71
CA ASN A 332 12.47 -3.64 -34.16
C ASN A 332 11.27 -2.77 -34.57
N ARG A 333 10.23 -2.73 -33.73
CA ARG A 333 9.05 -1.87 -33.91
C ARG A 333 8.50 -1.38 -32.58
N VAL A 334 8.09 -0.11 -32.58
CA VAL A 334 7.26 0.53 -31.57
C VAL A 334 6.23 1.35 -32.35
N PRO A 335 4.93 1.10 -32.16
CA PRO A 335 3.87 1.93 -32.73
C PRO A 335 4.01 3.44 -32.46
N PRO A 336 3.40 4.30 -33.30
CA PRO A 336 3.65 5.75 -33.25
C PRO A 336 3.26 6.42 -31.93
N THR A 337 2.16 5.95 -31.33
CA THR A 337 1.55 6.50 -30.12
C THR A 337 1.39 5.40 -29.07
N PRO A 338 2.48 4.95 -28.45
CA PRO A 338 2.37 4.02 -27.33
C PRO A 338 1.63 4.70 -26.18
N PRO A 339 0.91 3.94 -25.32
CA PRO A 339 0.37 4.51 -24.11
C PRO A 339 1.51 5.00 -23.22
N GLU A 340 1.25 6.08 -22.48
CA GLU A 340 2.25 6.73 -21.64
C GLU A 340 2.73 5.82 -20.51
N PHE A 341 1.88 4.91 -20.03
CA PHE A 341 2.16 3.93 -18.99
C PHE A 341 1.38 2.62 -19.24
N GLY A 342 1.69 1.57 -18.47
CA GLY A 342 0.93 0.32 -18.48
C GLY A 342 1.30 -0.69 -19.56
N ILE A 343 2.49 -0.54 -20.16
CA ILE A 343 3.05 -1.54 -21.08
C ILE A 343 3.75 -2.64 -20.30
N GLN A 344 3.28 -3.88 -20.52
CA GLN A 344 3.92 -5.11 -20.11
C GLN A 344 4.62 -5.74 -21.33
N LEU A 345 5.81 -6.30 -21.10
CA LEU A 345 6.55 -7.10 -22.05
C LEU A 345 6.67 -8.52 -21.49
N ILE A 346 6.17 -9.48 -22.27
CA ILE A 346 6.26 -10.91 -21.97
C ILE A 346 7.41 -11.49 -22.77
N VAL A 347 8.46 -11.94 -22.10
CA VAL A 347 9.60 -12.63 -22.73
C VAL A 347 9.11 -13.98 -23.24
N LYS A 348 9.34 -14.28 -24.52
CA LYS A 348 8.92 -15.53 -25.15
C LYS A 348 10.08 -16.52 -25.27
N SER A 349 9.77 -17.81 -25.21
CA SER A 349 10.70 -18.89 -25.56
C SER A 349 11.15 -18.78 -27.03
N LYS A 350 12.23 -19.49 -27.39
CA LYS A 350 12.79 -19.46 -28.76
C LYS A 350 11.80 -19.88 -29.85
N ASP A 351 10.85 -20.75 -29.52
CA ASP A 351 9.76 -21.17 -30.42
C ASP A 351 8.57 -20.18 -30.42
N GLY A 352 8.65 -19.11 -29.63
CA GLY A 352 7.64 -18.05 -29.52
C GLY A 352 6.39 -18.43 -28.71
N LYS A 353 6.30 -19.67 -28.19
CA LYS A 353 5.05 -20.21 -27.63
C LYS A 353 4.87 -19.93 -26.15
N SER A 354 5.90 -20.18 -25.35
CA SER A 354 5.83 -20.09 -23.89
C SER A 354 6.25 -18.72 -23.37
N SER A 355 5.62 -18.29 -22.27
CA SER A 355 6.10 -17.15 -21.48
C SER A 355 7.27 -17.60 -20.60
N LEU A 356 8.36 -16.82 -20.60
CA LEU A 356 9.53 -17.01 -19.73
C LEU A 356 9.58 -16.01 -18.57
N GLY A 357 8.62 -15.10 -18.50
CA GLY A 357 8.56 -14.03 -17.51
C GLY A 357 8.07 -12.72 -18.11
N THR A 358 7.70 -11.80 -17.24
CA THR A 358 7.19 -10.48 -17.60
C THR A 358 8.01 -9.37 -16.95
N PHE A 359 8.04 -8.22 -17.59
CA PHE A 359 8.53 -6.97 -17.03
C PHE A 359 7.75 -5.80 -17.64
N THR A 360 7.85 -4.63 -17.05
CA THR A 360 7.22 -3.41 -17.58
C THR A 360 8.26 -2.40 -18.05
N ALA A 361 7.89 -1.57 -19.03
CA ALA A 361 8.79 -0.56 -19.59
C ALA A 361 8.02 0.59 -20.23
N GLN A 362 8.65 1.77 -20.26
CA GLN A 362 8.15 2.94 -20.98
C GLN A 362 8.66 2.96 -22.42
N LEU A 363 7.75 3.05 -23.39
CA LEU A 363 8.07 3.01 -24.81
C LEU A 363 8.34 4.41 -25.37
N ASP A 364 9.44 4.56 -26.10
CA ASP A 364 9.72 5.73 -26.95
C ASP A 364 9.60 5.32 -28.42
N SER A 365 8.59 5.85 -29.11
CA SER A 365 8.33 5.54 -30.52
C SER A 365 9.37 6.15 -31.47
N ARG A 366 9.96 7.30 -31.14
CA ARG A 366 10.99 7.96 -31.97
C ARG A 366 12.29 7.18 -31.93
N LEU A 367 12.71 6.75 -30.74
CA LEU A 367 13.96 6.01 -30.54
C LEU A 367 13.79 4.49 -30.77
N LYS A 368 12.53 4.01 -30.82
CA LYS A 368 12.17 2.59 -30.81
C LYS A 368 12.79 1.86 -29.61
N THR A 369 12.80 2.52 -28.45
CA THR A 369 13.37 1.99 -27.23
C THR A 369 12.29 1.73 -26.20
N ALA A 370 12.51 0.76 -25.32
CA ALA A 370 11.75 0.56 -24.10
C ALA A 370 12.68 0.76 -22.92
N VAL A 371 12.43 1.77 -22.09
CA VAL A 371 13.15 2.01 -20.84
C VAL A 371 12.51 1.16 -19.75
N ILE A 372 13.27 0.24 -19.18
CA ILE A 372 12.75 -0.73 -18.22
C ILE A 372 12.40 0.02 -16.92
N ASP A 373 11.19 -0.21 -16.39
CA ASP A 373 10.79 0.40 -15.13
C ASP A 373 11.69 -0.12 -13.98
N LEU A 374 11.73 0.60 -12.86
CA LEU A 374 12.46 0.11 -11.68
C LEU A 374 11.77 -1.13 -11.06
N GLU A 375 12.53 -1.83 -10.22
CA GLU A 375 12.04 -2.95 -9.38
C GLU A 375 11.54 -4.16 -10.18
N GLN A 376 12.14 -4.43 -11.34
CA GLN A 376 11.81 -5.63 -12.13
C GLN A 376 12.61 -6.84 -11.66
N ASN A 377 12.05 -8.03 -11.95
CA ASN A 377 12.70 -9.29 -11.66
C ASN A 377 14.01 -9.44 -12.46
N SER A 378 15.15 -9.40 -11.76
CA SER A 378 16.49 -9.48 -12.36
C SER A 378 16.73 -10.80 -13.10
N THR A 379 16.11 -11.91 -12.68
CA THR A 379 16.19 -13.19 -13.39
C THR A 379 15.49 -13.14 -14.74
N VAL A 380 14.35 -12.44 -14.83
CA VAL A 380 13.66 -12.22 -16.12
C VAL A 380 14.48 -11.26 -17.00
N LEU A 381 15.01 -10.18 -16.42
CA LEU A 381 15.83 -9.23 -17.17
C LEU A 381 17.12 -9.88 -17.72
N ALA A 382 17.70 -10.84 -17.02
CA ALA A 382 18.88 -11.59 -17.50
C ALA A 382 18.61 -12.39 -18.80
N LEU A 383 17.35 -12.63 -19.17
CA LEU A 383 16.97 -13.31 -20.42
C LEU A 383 16.97 -12.37 -21.65
N LEU A 384 17.11 -11.06 -21.43
CA LEU A 384 17.05 -10.08 -22.50
C LEU A 384 18.37 -10.06 -23.27
N THR A 385 18.32 -10.54 -24.51
CA THR A 385 19.44 -10.53 -25.46
C THR A 385 18.97 -10.07 -26.83
N GLN A 386 19.91 -9.70 -27.70
CA GLN A 386 19.56 -9.44 -29.10
C GLN A 386 18.95 -10.70 -29.73
N GLY A 387 17.81 -10.54 -30.40
CA GLY A 387 17.03 -11.63 -30.98
C GLY A 387 15.94 -12.18 -30.07
N THR A 388 15.94 -11.85 -28.76
CA THR A 388 14.85 -12.24 -27.86
C THR A 388 13.51 -11.72 -28.38
N GLN A 389 12.51 -12.60 -28.43
CA GLN A 389 11.15 -12.24 -28.80
C GLN A 389 10.37 -11.80 -27.56
N VAL A 390 9.60 -10.74 -27.69
CA VAL A 390 8.71 -10.22 -26.65
C VAL A 390 7.31 -10.01 -27.22
N ASN A 391 6.28 -10.31 -26.43
CA ASN A 391 4.94 -9.81 -26.68
C ASN A 391 4.75 -8.55 -25.84
N VAL A 392 4.45 -7.43 -26.50
CA VAL A 392 4.26 -6.13 -25.87
C VAL A 392 2.76 -5.86 -25.83
N ASN A 393 2.19 -5.68 -24.63
CA ASN A 393 0.77 -5.42 -24.48
C ASN A 393 0.40 -4.58 -23.25
N ASN A 394 -0.84 -4.08 -23.19
CA ASN A 394 -1.43 -3.38 -22.03
C ASN A 394 -2.70 -4.08 -21.50
N ARG A 395 -2.83 -5.40 -21.71
CA ARG A 395 -4.06 -6.16 -21.42
C ARG A 395 -4.47 -6.09 -19.95
N ALA A 396 -3.51 -6.34 -19.06
CA ALA A 396 -3.72 -6.32 -17.61
C ALA A 396 -4.08 -4.92 -17.11
N TRP A 397 -3.42 -3.89 -17.66
CA TRP A 397 -3.69 -2.50 -17.29
C TRP A 397 -5.13 -2.09 -17.62
N LEU A 398 -5.57 -2.36 -18.84
CA LEU A 398 -6.94 -2.07 -19.27
C LEU A 398 -7.95 -2.88 -18.44
N ALA A 399 -7.75 -4.18 -18.28
CA ALA A 399 -8.67 -5.01 -17.52
C ALA A 399 -8.78 -4.56 -16.04
N ALA A 400 -7.64 -4.29 -15.39
CA ALA A 400 -7.61 -3.86 -13.99
C ALA A 400 -8.39 -2.55 -13.76
N ALA A 401 -8.42 -1.64 -14.74
CA ALA A 401 -9.11 -0.36 -14.60
C ALA A 401 -10.63 -0.47 -14.35
N THR A 402 -11.22 -1.66 -14.50
CA THR A 402 -12.65 -1.89 -14.20
C THR A 402 -12.91 -3.03 -13.24
N TYR A 403 -11.88 -3.50 -12.52
CA TYR A 403 -12.02 -4.61 -11.59
C TYR A 403 -13.08 -4.37 -10.50
N HIS A 404 -13.25 -3.11 -10.06
CA HIS A 404 -14.24 -2.70 -9.06
C HIS A 404 -15.69 -3.09 -9.43
N ARG A 405 -16.02 -3.20 -10.72
CA ARG A 405 -17.34 -3.65 -11.20
C ARG A 405 -17.67 -5.10 -10.81
N HIS A 406 -16.63 -5.88 -10.52
CA HIS A 406 -16.70 -7.32 -10.25
C HIS A 406 -16.42 -7.65 -8.78
N GLN A 407 -16.48 -6.64 -7.91
CA GLN A 407 -16.14 -6.69 -6.49
C GLN A 407 -17.26 -6.09 -5.63
N VAL A 408 -18.52 -6.29 -6.03
CA VAL A 408 -19.67 -5.74 -5.33
C VAL A 408 -19.77 -6.38 -3.93
N PRO A 409 -19.69 -5.60 -2.83
CA PRO A 409 -19.74 -6.14 -1.48
C PRO A 409 -21.01 -6.96 -1.22
N THR A 410 -20.88 -8.05 -0.48
CA THR A 410 -22.01 -8.89 -0.08
C THR A 410 -22.66 -8.43 1.22
N ARG A 411 -21.95 -7.63 2.02
CA ARG A 411 -22.45 -7.02 3.26
C ARG A 411 -22.97 -5.60 3.04
N ASP A 412 -23.87 -5.20 3.93
CA ASP A 412 -24.42 -3.83 3.96
C ASP A 412 -23.37 -2.78 4.36
N GLY A 413 -23.69 -1.51 4.09
CA GLY A 413 -22.88 -0.35 4.49
C GLY A 413 -22.09 0.31 3.34
N PHE A 414 -22.18 -0.24 2.12
CA PHE A 414 -21.51 0.30 0.94
C PHE A 414 -22.50 0.84 -0.11
N TYR A 415 -23.29 1.84 0.29
CA TYR A 415 -24.38 2.39 -0.55
C TYR A 415 -23.90 2.90 -1.93
N ALA A 416 -22.66 3.38 -2.05
CA ALA A 416 -22.11 3.81 -3.34
C ALA A 416 -22.12 2.66 -4.38
N TYR A 417 -21.93 1.41 -3.92
CA TYR A 417 -21.96 0.23 -4.79
C TYR A 417 -23.38 -0.17 -5.23
N ASP A 418 -24.43 0.47 -4.71
CA ASP A 418 -25.79 0.30 -5.26
C ASP A 418 -25.86 0.80 -6.70
N TYR A 419 -24.97 1.71 -7.11
CA TYR A 419 -24.77 2.08 -8.51
C TYR A 419 -24.42 0.87 -9.40
N LEU A 420 -23.80 -0.17 -8.85
CA LEU A 420 -23.43 -1.39 -9.56
C LEU A 420 -24.50 -2.49 -9.45
N ARG A 421 -25.66 -2.18 -8.85
CA ARG A 421 -26.83 -3.08 -8.75
C ARG A 421 -27.96 -2.64 -9.69
N ASP A 422 -28.70 -3.61 -10.22
CA ASP A 422 -29.93 -3.35 -10.96
C ASP A 422 -31.12 -3.04 -10.02
N THR A 423 -32.31 -2.88 -10.60
CA THR A 423 -33.53 -2.58 -9.86
C THR A 423 -33.98 -3.70 -8.92
N ASP A 424 -33.49 -4.93 -9.14
CA ASP A 424 -33.78 -6.10 -8.31
C ASP A 424 -32.66 -6.33 -7.26
N GLY A 425 -31.71 -5.38 -7.14
CA GLY A 425 -30.58 -5.45 -6.22
C GLY A 425 -29.45 -6.39 -6.67
N GLN A 426 -29.54 -6.97 -7.87
CA GLN A 426 -28.55 -7.90 -8.39
C GLN A 426 -27.38 -7.15 -9.04
N PRO A 427 -26.14 -7.66 -8.97
CA PRO A 427 -25.01 -7.02 -9.65
C PRO A 427 -25.22 -6.91 -11.16
N LYS A 428 -24.96 -5.72 -11.73
CA LYS A 428 -25.07 -5.45 -13.18
C LYS A 428 -24.05 -6.24 -14.01
N TYR A 429 -22.94 -6.63 -13.41
CA TYR A 429 -21.79 -7.25 -14.05
C TYR A 429 -21.45 -8.61 -13.41
N PRO A 430 -20.74 -9.51 -14.13
CA PRO A 430 -20.23 -10.76 -13.53
C PRO A 430 -19.42 -10.47 -12.26
N GLN A 431 -19.63 -11.21 -11.18
CA GLN A 431 -18.87 -11.05 -9.93
C GLN A 431 -17.74 -12.08 -9.82
N ARG A 432 -16.66 -11.71 -9.12
CA ARG A 432 -15.57 -12.63 -8.77
C ARG A 432 -15.86 -13.30 -7.43
N GLU A 433 -15.34 -14.49 -7.25
CA GLU A 433 -15.52 -15.28 -6.02
C GLU A 433 -14.83 -14.63 -4.82
N ILE A 434 -13.63 -14.08 -5.04
CA ILE A 434 -12.83 -13.42 -4.01
C ILE A 434 -13.11 -11.91 -4.07
N LEU A 435 -13.53 -11.35 -2.94
CA LEU A 435 -13.57 -9.90 -2.70
C LEU A 435 -12.23 -9.48 -2.10
N ILE A 436 -11.31 -9.04 -2.93
CA ILE A 436 -9.90 -8.79 -2.54
C ILE A 436 -9.80 -7.83 -1.35
N GLY A 437 -10.63 -6.77 -1.34
CA GLY A 437 -10.60 -5.78 -0.26
C GLY A 437 -11.03 -6.33 1.10
N ASP A 438 -11.95 -7.31 1.14
CA ASP A 438 -12.31 -8.01 2.37
C ASP A 438 -11.15 -8.92 2.83
N THR A 439 -10.50 -9.62 1.90
CA THR A 439 -9.37 -10.52 2.21
C THR A 439 -8.18 -9.76 2.79
N ILE A 440 -7.78 -8.64 2.18
CA ILE A 440 -6.67 -7.79 2.65
C ILE A 440 -6.91 -7.29 4.08
N LEU A 441 -8.16 -7.01 4.43
CA LEU A 441 -8.55 -6.60 5.78
C LEU A 441 -8.52 -7.74 6.78
N SER A 442 -8.96 -8.93 6.39
CA SER A 442 -9.00 -10.09 7.30
C SER A 442 -7.62 -10.65 7.65
N GLU A 443 -6.61 -10.42 6.81
CA GLU A 443 -5.23 -10.90 7.01
C GLU A 443 -4.35 -9.94 7.85
N ARG A 444 -4.88 -8.79 8.29
CA ARG A 444 -4.12 -7.71 8.94
C ARG A 444 -4.76 -7.25 10.23
#